data_AF-A0A9E3EGK3-F1
#
_entry.id   AF-A0A9E3EGK3-F1
#
_cell.length_a   1.000
_cell.length_b   1.000
_cell.length_c   1.000
_cell.angle_alpha   90.00
_cell.angle_beta   90.00
_cell.angle_gamma   90.00
#
_symmetry.space_group_name_H-M   'P 1'
#
loop_
_entity.id
_entity.type
_entity.pdbx_description
1 polymer ?
#
loop_
_entity_poly.entity_id
_entity_poly.type
_entity_poly.pdbx_seq_one_letter_code
_entity_poly.pdbx_strand_id
1 'polypeptide(L)'
;EDRFTPAKKVALALSHLIRTEYPGDSLSLILFHDSAEEIPLSQLARVRVGPYYTNTREGLRLAQRLLQKQRKDMKQIVMITDGKPSALTLEDGRIYKNAFGLDPLVVSETLEEVSKCKRAGILINTFMLASEYGLIQFVQKVTEMCRGKAYFTTPYTLGQYLLMDYMSRKTRTIH
;
A
#
# COMPACT_ATOMS: atom_id res chain seq x y z
N GLU A 1 13.50 14.80 -2.52
CA GLU A 1 13.77 13.81 -3.58
C GLU A 1 12.43 13.27 -4.09
N ASP A 2 12.26 13.07 -5.41
CA ASP A 2 11.00 12.60 -6.01
C ASP A 2 10.80 11.10 -5.79
N ARG A 3 10.00 10.74 -4.78
CA ARG A 3 9.69 9.36 -4.40
C ARG A 3 8.46 8.81 -5.13
N PHE A 4 7.65 9.68 -5.73
CA PHE A 4 6.39 9.31 -6.37
C PHE A 4 6.60 8.77 -7.79
N THR A 5 7.52 9.37 -8.56
CA THR A 5 7.86 8.87 -9.90
C THR A 5 8.35 7.41 -9.90
N PRO A 6 9.25 6.99 -8.98
CA PRO A 6 9.61 5.58 -8.81
C PRO A 6 8.40 4.67 -8.57
N ALA A 7 7.49 5.05 -7.67
CA ALA A 7 6.30 4.26 -7.38
C ALA A 7 5.42 4.08 -8.64
N LYS A 8 5.23 5.16 -9.43
CA LYS A 8 4.50 5.10 -10.70
C LYS A 8 5.16 4.15 -11.71
N LYS A 9 6.48 4.22 -11.87
CA LYS A 9 7.23 3.32 -12.77
C LYS A 9 7.04 1.86 -12.38
N VAL A 10 7.10 1.55 -11.09
CA VAL A 10 6.95 0.18 -10.60
C VAL A 10 5.52 -0.32 -10.76
N ALA A 11 4.51 0.52 -10.50
CA ALA A 11 3.11 0.17 -10.74
C ALA A 11 2.83 -0.09 -12.23
N LEU A 12 3.43 0.68 -13.15
CA LEU A 12 3.35 0.43 -14.59
C LEU A 12 4.03 -0.90 -14.97
N ALA A 13 5.22 -1.18 -14.44
CA ALA A 13 5.94 -2.41 -14.70
C ALA A 13 5.18 -3.64 -14.20
N LEU A 14 4.63 -3.58 -12.98
CA LEU A 14 3.80 -4.64 -12.42
C LEU A 14 2.54 -4.87 -13.24
N SER A 15 1.89 -3.79 -13.69
CA SER A 15 0.71 -3.90 -14.55
C SER A 15 1.03 -4.57 -15.89
N HIS A 16 2.18 -4.24 -16.48
CA HIS A 16 2.65 -4.91 -17.69
C HIS A 16 2.89 -6.40 -17.45
N LEU A 17 3.67 -6.75 -16.42
CA LEU A 17 3.97 -8.14 -16.03
C LEU A 17 2.70 -8.96 -15.80
N ILE A 18 1.72 -8.42 -15.07
CA ILE A 18 0.44 -9.10 -14.82
C ILE A 18 -0.29 -9.36 -16.15
N ARG A 19 -0.35 -8.37 -17.03
CA ARG A 19 -1.05 -8.50 -18.32
C ARG A 19 -0.37 -9.48 -19.28
N THR A 20 0.95 -9.62 -19.22
CA THR A 20 1.71 -10.49 -20.14
C THR A 20 1.87 -11.91 -19.59
N GLU A 21 2.24 -12.06 -18.33
CA GLU A 21 2.61 -13.36 -17.73
C GLU A 21 1.51 -13.97 -16.86
N TYR A 22 0.58 -13.15 -16.33
CA TYR A 22 -0.46 -13.60 -15.38
C TYR A 22 -1.86 -13.06 -15.73
N PRO A 23 -2.38 -13.32 -16.95
CA PRO A 23 -3.61 -12.68 -17.45
C PRO A 23 -4.88 -13.00 -16.63
N GLY A 24 -4.83 -14.01 -15.76
CA GLY A 24 -5.92 -14.34 -14.84
C GLY A 24 -5.98 -13.47 -13.58
N ASP A 25 -4.95 -12.68 -13.30
CA ASP A 25 -4.89 -11.78 -12.14
C ASP A 25 -5.55 -10.43 -12.46
N SER A 26 -5.98 -9.73 -11.41
CA SER A 26 -6.58 -8.40 -11.52
C SER A 26 -5.77 -7.41 -10.70
N LEU A 27 -5.61 -6.20 -11.22
CA LEU A 27 -4.87 -5.11 -10.58
C LEU A 27 -5.76 -3.87 -10.50
N SER A 28 -5.98 -3.38 -9.28
CA SER A 28 -6.54 -2.06 -9.01
C SER A 28 -5.44 -1.16 -8.46
N LEU A 29 -5.45 0.11 -8.87
CA LEU A 29 -4.51 1.13 -8.41
C LEU A 29 -5.24 2.11 -7.52
N ILE A 30 -4.72 2.31 -6.31
CA ILE A 30 -5.31 3.24 -5.34
C ILE A 30 -4.29 4.32 -5.04
N LEU A 31 -4.73 5.56 -5.15
CA LEU A 31 -4.05 6.69 -4.55
C LEU A 31 -4.65 6.96 -3.18
N PHE A 32 -3.79 7.26 -2.22
CA PHE A 32 -4.23 7.74 -0.92
C PHE A 32 -3.41 8.96 -0.51
N HIS A 33 -4.11 9.92 0.05
CA HIS A 33 -3.64 11.21 0.51
C HIS A 33 -4.50 11.61 1.71
N ASP A 34 -5.13 12.77 1.74
CA ASP A 34 -6.20 13.10 2.70
C ASP A 34 -7.41 12.13 2.60
N SER A 35 -7.69 11.62 1.40
CA SER A 35 -8.72 10.61 1.09
C SER A 35 -8.09 9.44 0.31
N ALA A 36 -8.90 8.48 -0.16
CA ALA A 36 -8.44 7.42 -1.05
C ALA A 36 -9.36 7.26 -2.26
N GLU A 37 -8.76 7.08 -3.44
CA GLU A 37 -9.47 6.90 -4.71
C GLU A 37 -8.84 5.81 -5.57
N GLU A 38 -9.68 5.07 -6.30
CA GLU A 38 -9.21 4.15 -7.32
C GLU A 38 -8.97 4.93 -8.61
N ILE A 39 -7.81 4.73 -9.22
CA ILE A 39 -7.46 5.37 -10.48
C ILE A 39 -7.31 4.33 -11.59
N PRO A 40 -7.71 4.64 -12.83
CA PRO A 40 -7.41 3.79 -13.96
C PRO A 40 -5.93 3.87 -14.31
N LEU A 41 -5.35 2.75 -14.77
CA LEU A 41 -3.95 2.66 -15.20
C LEU A 41 -3.56 3.76 -16.21
N SER A 42 -4.46 4.12 -17.11
CA SER A 42 -4.25 5.16 -18.13
C SER A 42 -4.03 6.56 -17.53
N GLN A 43 -4.49 6.81 -16.30
CA GLN A 43 -4.32 8.08 -15.61
C GLN A 43 -3.06 8.10 -14.73
N LEU A 44 -2.49 6.95 -14.36
CA LEU A 44 -1.35 6.85 -13.43
C LEU A 44 -0.18 7.77 -13.77
N ALA A 45 0.20 7.86 -15.05
CA ALA A 45 1.30 8.72 -15.49
C ALA A 45 1.03 10.22 -15.29
N ARG A 46 -0.25 10.63 -15.35
CA ARG A 46 -0.70 12.03 -15.25
C ARG A 46 -0.90 12.50 -13.81
N VAL A 47 -1.00 11.57 -12.86
CA VAL A 47 -1.15 11.88 -11.44
C VAL A 47 0.05 12.66 -10.94
N ARG A 48 -0.24 13.71 -10.18
CA ARG A 48 0.75 14.56 -9.51
C ARG A 48 0.59 14.44 -8.00
N VAL A 49 1.71 14.55 -7.29
CA VAL A 49 1.70 14.70 -5.83
C VAL A 49 1.20 16.09 -5.49
N GLY A 50 0.24 16.19 -4.60
CA GLY A 50 -0.16 17.46 -3.98
C GLY A 50 0.27 17.50 -2.50
N PRO A 51 0.14 18.66 -1.84
CA PRO A 51 0.47 18.83 -0.43
C PRO A 51 -0.59 18.13 0.42
N TYR A 52 -0.35 16.86 0.73
CA TYR A 52 -1.33 16.04 1.42
C TYR A 52 -0.75 15.30 2.61
N TYR A 53 -1.65 14.94 3.51
CA TYR A 53 -1.38 14.02 4.60
C TYR A 53 -1.50 12.58 4.11
N THR A 54 -1.12 11.64 4.95
CA THR A 54 -1.05 10.22 4.64
C THR A 54 -2.19 9.49 5.34
N ASN A 55 -3.37 9.40 4.71
CA ASN A 55 -4.52 8.64 5.23
C ASN A 55 -4.44 7.17 4.80
N THR A 56 -3.49 6.45 5.41
CA THR A 56 -3.27 5.03 5.12
C THR A 56 -4.50 4.18 5.41
N ARG A 57 -5.27 4.52 6.45
CA ARG A 57 -6.50 3.81 6.80
C ARG A 57 -7.51 3.80 5.65
N GLU A 58 -7.80 4.96 5.05
CA GLU A 58 -8.76 5.02 3.94
C GLU A 58 -8.26 4.27 2.70
N GLY A 59 -6.95 4.30 2.43
CA GLY A 59 -6.34 3.48 1.38
C GLY A 59 -6.58 1.98 1.60
N LEU A 60 -6.35 1.50 2.82
CA LEU A 60 -6.60 0.10 3.20
C LEU A 60 -8.09 -0.27 3.14
N ARG A 61 -9.00 0.60 3.60
CA ARG A 61 -10.45 0.39 3.52
C ARG A 61 -10.94 0.28 2.09
N LEU A 62 -10.45 1.14 1.20
CA LEU A 62 -10.79 1.08 -0.22
C LEU A 62 -10.25 -0.22 -0.84
N ALA A 63 -8.99 -0.56 -0.57
CA ALA A 63 -8.38 -1.79 -1.07
C ALA A 63 -9.14 -3.04 -0.61
N GLN A 64 -9.52 -3.09 0.68
CA GLN A 64 -10.32 -4.19 1.22
C GLN A 64 -11.66 -4.32 0.50
N ARG A 65 -12.38 -3.21 0.29
CA ARG A 65 -13.65 -3.20 -0.44
C ARG A 65 -13.50 -3.71 -1.88
N LEU A 66 -12.44 -3.31 -2.59
CA LEU A 66 -12.18 -3.78 -3.95
C LEU A 66 -11.85 -5.28 -3.97
N LEU A 67 -10.98 -5.73 -3.07
CA LEU A 67 -10.58 -7.14 -2.97
C LEU A 67 -11.72 -8.06 -2.51
N GLN A 68 -12.67 -7.57 -1.71
CA GLN A 68 -13.86 -8.34 -1.33
C GLN A 68 -14.78 -8.65 -2.51
N LYS A 69 -14.83 -7.77 -3.52
CA LYS A 69 -15.61 -8.00 -4.76
C LYS A 69 -14.97 -9.08 -5.65
N GLN A 70 -13.68 -9.38 -5.45
CA GLN A 70 -12.97 -10.37 -6.24
C GLN A 70 -13.17 -11.80 -5.72
N ARG A 71 -13.55 -12.71 -6.61
CA ARG A 71 -13.62 -14.17 -6.38
C ARG A 71 -12.29 -14.83 -6.68
N LYS A 72 -11.25 -14.44 -5.94
CA LYS A 72 -9.89 -14.97 -6.05
C LYS A 72 -9.42 -15.46 -4.69
N ASP A 73 -8.75 -16.61 -4.66
CA ASP A 73 -8.20 -17.18 -3.43
C ASP A 73 -7.08 -16.31 -2.86
N MET A 74 -6.20 -15.81 -3.75
CA MET A 74 -5.12 -14.91 -3.38
C MET A 74 -5.58 -13.45 -3.45
N LYS A 75 -5.49 -12.74 -2.33
CA LYS A 75 -5.78 -11.30 -2.21
C LYS A 75 -4.60 -10.59 -1.57
N GLN A 76 -4.10 -9.55 -2.22
CA GLN A 76 -2.88 -8.85 -1.80
C GLN A 76 -3.01 -7.34 -2.01
N ILE A 77 -2.46 -6.61 -1.04
CA ILE A 77 -2.21 -5.17 -1.09
C ILE A 77 -0.69 -5.00 -1.16
N VAL A 78 -0.24 -4.26 -2.17
CA VAL A 78 1.14 -3.78 -2.28
C VAL A 78 1.10 -2.29 -1.97
N MET A 79 1.48 -1.92 -0.75
CA MET A 79 1.46 -0.55 -0.27
C MET A 79 2.84 0.08 -0.50
N ILE A 80 2.90 1.15 -1.28
CA ILE A 80 4.11 1.96 -1.44
C ILE A 80 3.86 3.29 -0.73
N THR A 81 4.71 3.63 0.24
CA THR A 81 4.59 4.89 0.99
C THR A 81 5.96 5.46 1.32
N ASP A 82 6.08 6.78 1.37
CA ASP A 82 7.26 7.51 1.80
C ASP A 82 7.10 8.20 3.16
N GLY A 83 5.95 8.01 3.80
CA GLY A 83 5.61 8.65 5.07
C GLY A 83 4.78 7.76 5.98
N LYS A 84 4.76 8.15 7.26
CA LYS A 84 3.94 7.54 8.31
C LYS A 84 2.50 7.98 8.11
N PRO A 85 1.50 7.21 8.59
CA PRO A 85 0.13 7.69 8.58
C PRO A 85 0.06 8.99 9.42
N SER A 86 -0.62 9.98 8.87
CA SER A 86 -0.72 11.33 9.43
C SER A 86 -2.11 11.96 9.31
N ALA A 87 -3.07 11.21 8.76
CA ALA A 87 -4.47 11.62 8.70
C ALA A 87 -5.42 10.44 8.92
N LEU A 88 -6.64 10.78 9.35
CA LEU A 88 -7.77 9.86 9.50
C LEU A 88 -9.05 10.56 9.07
N THR A 89 -9.92 9.81 8.40
CA THR A 89 -11.32 10.22 8.23
C THR A 89 -12.11 9.74 9.45
N LEU A 90 -12.74 10.70 10.15
CA LEU A 90 -13.61 10.44 11.29
C LEU A 90 -14.99 9.98 10.83
N GLU A 91 -15.79 9.43 11.76
CA GLU A 91 -17.13 8.92 11.45
C GLU A 91 -18.08 9.98 10.91
N ASP A 92 -17.92 11.24 11.33
CA ASP A 92 -18.67 12.39 10.84
C ASP A 92 -18.17 12.95 9.51
N GLY A 93 -17.18 12.29 8.88
CA GLY A 93 -16.60 12.68 7.60
C GLY A 93 -15.49 13.73 7.68
N ARG A 94 -15.20 14.30 8.86
CA ARG A 94 -14.07 15.24 9.01
C ARG A 94 -12.74 14.51 8.86
N ILE A 95 -11.72 15.22 8.37
CA ILE A 95 -10.36 14.69 8.27
C ILE A 95 -9.53 15.21 9.43
N TYR A 96 -9.21 14.33 10.37
CA TYR A 96 -8.21 14.58 11.40
C TYR A 96 -6.82 14.51 10.78
N LYS A 97 -5.94 15.46 11.11
CA LYS A 97 -4.62 15.62 10.50
C LYS A 97 -3.58 15.93 11.58
N ASN A 98 -2.56 15.09 11.70
CA ASN A 98 -1.41 15.33 12.55
C ASN A 98 -0.12 14.80 11.91
N ALA A 99 0.73 15.71 11.44
CA ALA A 99 2.02 15.37 10.84
C ALA A 99 3.14 15.17 11.88
N PHE A 100 2.94 15.55 13.14
CA PHE A 100 3.99 15.48 14.16
C PHE A 100 4.06 14.09 14.82
N GLY A 101 5.24 13.46 14.74
CA GLY A 101 5.50 12.17 15.38
C GLY A 101 4.56 11.04 14.96
N LEU A 102 4.61 9.90 15.66
CA LEU A 102 3.60 8.85 15.49
C LEU A 102 2.40 9.19 16.38
N ASP A 103 1.41 9.87 15.80
CA ASP A 103 0.16 10.16 16.51
C ASP A 103 -0.53 8.85 16.93
N PRO A 104 -0.77 8.61 18.23
CA PRO A 104 -1.29 7.34 18.72
C PRO A 104 -2.67 6.99 18.15
N LEU A 105 -3.55 7.98 17.95
CA LEU A 105 -4.89 7.78 17.40
C LEU A 105 -4.79 7.38 15.91
N VAL A 106 -4.01 8.12 15.13
CA VAL A 106 -3.78 7.81 13.71
C VAL A 106 -3.20 6.42 13.53
N VAL A 107 -2.23 6.06 14.36
CA VAL A 107 -1.59 4.75 14.32
C VAL A 107 -2.55 3.64 14.77
N SER A 108 -3.28 3.80 15.88
CA SER A 108 -4.18 2.76 16.38
C SER A 108 -5.28 2.43 15.38
N GLU A 109 -5.93 3.44 14.81
CA GLU A 109 -7.00 3.27 13.83
C GLU A 109 -6.48 2.65 12.52
N THR A 110 -5.27 3.01 12.10
CA THR A 110 -4.62 2.40 10.92
C THR A 110 -4.30 0.93 11.19
N LEU A 111 -3.75 0.59 12.36
CA LEU A 111 -3.43 -0.79 12.73
C LEU A 111 -4.68 -1.65 12.91
N GLU A 112 -5.78 -1.08 13.39
CA GLU A 112 -7.07 -1.77 13.44
C GLU A 112 -7.53 -2.17 12.03
N GLU A 113 -7.37 -1.29 11.04
CA GLU A 113 -7.71 -1.58 9.65
C GLU A 113 -6.79 -2.64 9.04
N VAL A 114 -5.49 -2.58 9.33
CA VAL A 114 -4.53 -3.64 8.98
C VAL A 114 -5.00 -5.00 9.55
N SER A 115 -5.49 -5.01 10.79
CA SER A 115 -6.05 -6.20 11.44
C SER A 115 -7.30 -6.72 10.73
N LYS A 116 -8.18 -5.82 10.26
CA LYS A 116 -9.36 -6.18 9.44
C LYS A 116 -8.95 -6.79 8.11
N CYS A 117 -7.97 -6.24 7.41
CA CYS A 117 -7.42 -6.82 6.18
C CYS A 117 -6.88 -8.24 6.42
N LYS A 118 -6.10 -8.44 7.49
CA LYS A 118 -5.59 -9.76 7.86
C LYS A 118 -6.70 -10.77 8.11
N ARG A 119 -7.73 -10.41 8.89
CA ARG A 119 -8.88 -11.29 9.15
C ARG A 119 -9.64 -11.65 7.86
N ALA A 120 -9.64 -10.75 6.89
CA ALA A 120 -10.21 -11.01 5.56
C ALA A 120 -9.30 -11.84 4.63
N GLY A 121 -8.18 -12.37 5.12
CA GLY A 121 -7.23 -13.16 4.32
C GLY A 121 -6.41 -12.33 3.33
N ILE A 122 -6.38 -11.01 3.49
CA ILE A 122 -5.65 -10.10 2.60
C ILE A 122 -4.21 -9.95 3.11
N LEU A 123 -3.25 -10.26 2.26
CA LEU A 123 -1.85 -10.00 2.53
C LEU A 123 -1.52 -8.53 2.30
N ILE A 124 -0.78 -7.89 3.20
CA ILE A 124 -0.27 -6.54 3.00
C ILE A 124 1.26 -6.58 2.94
N ASN A 125 1.84 -6.24 1.79
CA ASN A 125 3.28 -6.02 1.66
C ASN A 125 3.55 -4.53 1.54
N THR A 126 4.39 -4.02 2.44
CA THR A 126 4.66 -2.59 2.57
C THR A 126 6.07 -2.28 2.07
N PHE A 127 6.16 -1.45 1.04
CA PHE A 127 7.39 -0.94 0.49
C PHE A 127 7.53 0.51 0.85
N MET A 128 8.60 0.82 1.56
CA MET A 128 8.79 2.11 2.15
C MET A 128 9.95 2.84 1.50
N LEU A 129 9.71 4.09 1.13
CA LEU A 129 10.67 4.96 0.43
C LEU A 129 11.26 6.03 1.36
N ALA A 130 11.56 5.68 2.61
CA ALA A 130 12.04 6.65 3.59
C ALA A 130 12.93 6.03 4.67
N SER A 131 13.78 6.89 5.23
CA SER A 131 14.85 6.57 6.19
C SER A 131 14.55 7.04 7.62
N GLU A 132 13.34 7.53 7.89
CA GLU A 132 13.01 8.18 9.17
C GLU A 132 12.70 7.18 10.29
N TYR A 133 13.22 7.43 11.50
CA TYR A 133 13.13 6.50 12.63
C TYR A 133 11.69 6.23 13.11
N GLY A 134 10.85 7.27 13.20
CA GLY A 134 9.44 7.12 13.58
C GLY A 134 8.65 6.26 12.60
N LEU A 135 9.12 6.16 11.36
CA LEU A 135 8.48 5.36 10.34
C LEU A 135 8.83 3.86 10.47
N ILE A 136 10.04 3.54 10.92
CA ILE A 136 10.49 2.17 11.20
C ILE A 136 9.57 1.51 12.24
N GLN A 137 9.24 2.23 13.31
CA GLN A 137 8.39 1.73 14.39
C GLN A 137 6.98 1.39 13.91
N PHE A 138 6.39 2.23 13.04
CA PHE A 138 5.08 1.94 12.46
C PHE A 138 5.12 0.67 11.61
N VAL A 139 6.16 0.52 10.77
CA VAL A 139 6.34 -0.63 9.90
C VAL A 139 6.52 -1.93 10.68
N GLN A 140 7.32 -1.91 11.74
CA GLN A 140 7.51 -3.07 12.61
C GLN A 140 6.16 -3.54 13.16
N LYS A 141 5.32 -2.62 13.66
CA LYS A 141 3.97 -2.96 14.13
C LYS A 141 3.09 -3.57 13.03
N VAL A 142 3.07 -2.99 11.83
CA VAL A 142 2.30 -3.53 10.70
C VAL A 142 2.78 -4.93 10.31
N THR A 143 4.10 -5.15 10.31
CA THR A 143 4.74 -6.41 9.94
C THR A 143 4.53 -7.49 11.00
N GLU A 144 4.59 -7.14 12.29
CA GLU A 144 4.25 -8.08 13.38
C GLU A 144 2.78 -8.48 13.32
N MET A 145 1.91 -7.53 12.98
CA MET A 145 0.48 -7.79 12.86
C MET A 145 0.15 -8.64 11.64
N CYS A 146 0.80 -8.46 10.50
CA CYS A 146 0.50 -9.19 9.26
C CYS A 146 1.48 -10.34 8.99
N ARG A 147 1.03 -11.40 8.28
CA ARG A 147 1.99 -12.33 7.63
C ARG A 147 2.66 -11.72 6.38
N GLY A 148 2.64 -10.40 6.30
CA GLY A 148 3.18 -9.59 5.23
C GLY A 148 4.65 -9.29 5.45
N LYS A 149 5.28 -8.71 4.44
CA LYS A 149 6.66 -8.24 4.53
C LYS A 149 6.70 -6.73 4.49
N ALA A 150 7.62 -6.16 5.24
CA ALA A 150 8.01 -4.79 5.06
C ALA A 150 9.42 -4.67 4.51
N TYR A 151 9.56 -3.80 3.52
CA TYR A 151 10.80 -3.54 2.84
C TYR A 151 11.15 -2.07 2.99
N PHE A 152 12.28 -1.78 3.62
CA PHE A 152 12.92 -0.48 3.50
C PHE A 152 13.65 -0.46 2.17
N THR A 153 13.23 0.44 1.28
CA THR A 153 13.73 0.50 -0.09
C THR A 153 14.15 1.92 -0.43
N THR A 154 14.99 2.04 -1.45
CA THR A 154 15.25 3.32 -2.10
C THR A 154 14.41 3.40 -3.37
N PRO A 155 14.19 4.60 -3.93
CA PRO A 155 13.69 4.78 -5.29
C PRO A 155 14.29 3.82 -6.33
N TYR A 156 15.59 3.51 -6.20
CA TYR A 156 16.33 2.65 -7.15
C TYR A 156 16.06 1.16 -6.95
N THR A 157 15.87 0.70 -5.71
CA THR A 157 15.72 -0.74 -5.39
C THR A 157 14.26 -1.19 -5.29
N LEU A 158 13.31 -0.25 -5.18
CA LEU A 158 11.88 -0.52 -5.05
C LEU A 158 11.36 -1.54 -6.09
N GLY A 159 11.68 -1.30 -7.37
CA GLY A 159 11.18 -2.14 -8.47
C GLY A 159 11.66 -3.58 -8.37
N GLN A 160 12.94 -3.79 -8.09
CA GLN A 160 13.52 -5.13 -7.96
C GLN A 160 12.87 -5.92 -6.82
N TYR A 161 12.76 -5.33 -5.63
CA TYR A 161 12.17 -6.01 -4.48
C TYR A 161 10.69 -6.34 -4.68
N LEU A 162 9.93 -5.40 -5.24
CA LEU A 162 8.50 -5.59 -5.48
C LEU A 162 8.23 -6.68 -6.52
N LEU A 163 8.95 -6.67 -7.63
CA LEU A 163 8.80 -7.68 -8.68
C LEU A 163 9.23 -9.07 -8.18
N MET A 164 10.36 -9.17 -7.47
CA MET A 164 10.82 -10.42 -6.89
C MET A 164 9.83 -10.99 -5.86
N ASP A 165 9.28 -10.15 -4.98
CA ASP A 165 8.30 -10.61 -3.99
C ASP A 165 7.01 -11.11 -4.66
N TYR A 166 6.52 -10.39 -5.68
CA TYR A 166 5.37 -10.80 -6.47
C TYR A 166 5.60 -12.17 -7.15
N MET A 167 6.72 -12.33 -7.85
CA MET A 167 7.07 -13.57 -8.55
C MET A 167 7.26 -14.73 -7.57
N SER A 168 7.97 -14.53 -6.46
CA SER A 168 8.25 -15.59 -5.48
C SER A 168 7.00 -16.26 -4.92
N ARG A 169 5.87 -15.54 -4.84
CA ARG A 169 4.58 -16.10 -4.43
C ARG A 169 3.89 -16.91 -5.51
N LYS A 170 4.12 -16.58 -6.78
CA LYS A 170 3.63 -17.36 -7.93
C LYS A 170 4.43 -18.65 -8.13
N THR A 171 5.74 -18.64 -7.83
CA THR A 171 6.63 -19.80 -7.98
C THR A 171 6.54 -20.82 -6.84
N ARG A 172 5.58 -20.68 -5.91
CA ARG A 172 5.38 -21.69 -4.86
C ARG A 172 4.60 -22.88 -5.43
N THR A 173 5.27 -23.65 -6.28
CA THR A 173 4.82 -24.92 -6.81
C THR A 173 4.56 -25.87 -5.66
N ILE A 174 3.35 -26.43 -5.64
CA ILE A 174 2.92 -27.50 -4.75
C ILE A 174 3.80 -28.72 -5.06
N HIS A 175 4.49 -29.24 -4.05
CA HIS A 175 4.97 -30.63 -4.04
C HIS A 175 3.95 -31.47 -3.29
#